data_AF-A0A1H4EW38-F1
#
_entry.id   AF-A0A1H4EW38-F1
#
_cell.length_a   1.000
_cell.length_b   1.000
_cell.length_c   1.000
_cell.angle_alpha   90.00
_cell.angle_beta   90.00
_cell.angle_gamma   90.00
#
_symmetry.space_group_name_H-M   'P 1'
#
loop_
_entity.id
_entity.type
_entity.pdbx_description
1 polymer ?
#
loop_
_entity_poly.entity_id
_entity_poly.type
_entity_poly.pdbx_seq_one_letter_code
_entity_poly.pdbx_strand_id
1 'polypeptide(L)'
;MKTVVLLYETCCIYEIVITNYFLQYCGHELVFATIDGKPVTAQEKFSLNATCALKDIDPKEVELLLVPGGDISSIANEEVYSFIRAVAANMQLVAGICNGVDELDNAGILEGIDSTHSLKDDLVVGEHVITARANMYVDMAIAIGKKMNLFVDEADLQETIDFWKFYKGF
;
A
#
# COMPACT_ATOMS: atom_id res chain seq x y z
N MET A 1 -3.12 -16.35 0.27
CA MET A 1 -3.55 -14.94 0.24
C MET A 1 -2.41 -14.15 -0.35
N LYS A 2 -2.69 -13.04 -1.01
CA LYS A 2 -1.69 -12.26 -1.76
C LYS A 2 -1.74 -10.79 -1.35
N THR A 3 -0.60 -10.13 -1.34
CA THR A 3 -0.53 -8.68 -1.29
C THR A 3 -0.62 -8.13 -2.70
N VAL A 4 -1.53 -7.18 -2.92
CA VAL A 4 -1.71 -6.49 -4.20
C VAL A 4 -1.19 -5.07 -4.08
N VAL A 5 -0.31 -4.67 -5.00
CA VAL A 5 0.07 -3.28 -5.19
C VAL A 5 -0.59 -2.77 -6.47
N LEU A 6 -1.42 -1.74 -6.35
CA LEU A 6 -2.07 -1.11 -7.50
C LEU A 6 -1.08 -0.15 -8.18
N LEU A 7 -0.47 -0.61 -9.27
CA LEU A 7 0.38 0.20 -10.12
C LEU A 7 -0.46 0.95 -11.16
N TYR A 8 0.03 2.12 -11.54
CA TYR A 8 -0.55 2.96 -12.57
C TYR A 8 0.50 3.92 -13.12
N GLU A 9 0.19 4.60 -14.21
CA GLU A 9 1.07 5.64 -14.75
C GLU A 9 1.39 6.68 -13.68
N THR A 10 2.66 7.05 -13.55
CA THR A 10 3.17 8.01 -12.55
C THR A 10 3.11 7.56 -11.08
N CYS A 11 2.81 6.30 -10.79
CA CYS A 11 2.93 5.83 -9.41
C CYS A 11 4.36 6.03 -8.87
N CYS A 12 4.48 6.39 -7.59
CA CYS A 12 5.75 6.65 -6.92
C CYS A 12 6.32 5.37 -6.29
N ILE A 13 7.47 4.90 -6.78
CA ILE A 13 8.06 3.63 -6.34
C ILE A 13 8.75 3.74 -4.99
N TYR A 14 9.32 4.91 -4.66
CA TYR A 14 9.92 5.10 -3.34
C TYR A 14 8.90 4.91 -2.19
N GLU A 15 7.61 5.12 -2.45
CA GLU A 15 6.54 5.00 -1.44
C GLU A 15 6.22 3.55 -1.05
N ILE A 16 6.57 2.59 -1.92
CA ILE A 16 6.22 1.17 -1.76
C ILE A 16 7.43 0.25 -1.62
N VAL A 17 8.64 0.73 -1.95
CA VAL A 17 9.84 -0.12 -2.08
C VAL A 17 10.20 -0.85 -0.78
N ILE A 18 10.11 -0.19 0.38
CA ILE A 18 10.44 -0.81 1.68
C ILE A 18 9.37 -1.82 2.09
N THR A 19 8.09 -1.47 1.94
CA THR A 19 6.98 -2.39 2.20
C THR A 19 7.10 -3.66 1.36
N ASN A 20 7.36 -3.50 0.05
CA ASN A 20 7.55 -4.63 -0.86
C ASN A 20 8.75 -5.49 -0.47
N TYR A 21 9.85 -4.86 -0.03
CA TYR A 21 11.01 -5.57 0.46
C TYR A 21 10.70 -6.43 1.70
N PHE A 22 10.01 -5.87 2.71
CA PHE A 22 9.62 -6.63 3.91
C PHE A 22 8.74 -7.82 3.55
N LEU A 23 7.72 -7.60 2.72
CA LEU A 23 6.79 -8.66 2.30
C LEU A 23 7.51 -9.79 1.56
N GLN A 24 8.36 -9.47 0.58
CA GLN A 24 9.13 -10.47 -0.15
C GLN A 24 10.12 -11.22 0.74
N TYR A 25 10.81 -10.51 1.62
CA TYR A 25 11.77 -11.11 2.55
C TYR A 25 11.09 -12.11 3.50
N CYS A 26 9.86 -11.80 3.94
CA CYS A 26 9.06 -12.68 4.78
C CYS A 26 8.23 -13.71 4.00
N GLY A 27 8.44 -13.83 2.68
CA GLY A 27 7.84 -14.89 1.85
C GLY A 27 6.38 -14.65 1.44
N HIS A 28 5.86 -13.43 1.55
CA HIS A 28 4.52 -13.08 1.08
C HIS A 28 4.47 -12.99 -0.45
N GLU A 29 3.37 -13.42 -1.04
CA GLU A 29 3.11 -13.29 -2.47
C GLU A 29 2.80 -11.83 -2.81
N LEU A 30 3.67 -11.18 -3.59
CA LEU A 30 3.41 -9.84 -4.15
C LEU A 30 2.85 -9.94 -5.57
N VAL A 31 1.71 -9.29 -5.80
CA VAL A 31 1.09 -9.12 -7.11
C VAL A 31 1.06 -7.64 -7.46
N PHE A 32 1.71 -7.29 -8.57
CA PHE A 32 1.62 -5.95 -9.14
C PHE A 32 0.46 -5.90 -10.12
N ALA A 33 -0.63 -5.21 -9.78
CA ALA A 33 -1.80 -5.10 -10.63
C ALA A 33 -1.83 -3.73 -11.31
N THR A 34 -2.19 -3.69 -12.59
CA THR A 34 -2.66 -2.47 -13.25
C THR A 34 -4.10 -2.70 -13.70
N ILE A 35 -4.85 -1.64 -14.02
CA ILE A 35 -6.27 -1.79 -14.43
C ILE A 35 -6.41 -2.83 -15.56
N ASP A 36 -5.58 -2.73 -16.60
CA ASP A 36 -5.68 -3.56 -17.81
C ASP A 36 -4.57 -4.62 -17.93
N GLY A 37 -3.71 -4.76 -16.93
CA GLY A 37 -2.60 -5.70 -16.91
C GLY A 37 -1.44 -5.32 -17.81
N LYS A 38 -1.43 -4.11 -18.39
CA LYS A 38 -0.31 -3.61 -19.19
C LYS A 38 0.79 -3.00 -18.32
N PRO A 39 2.02 -2.90 -18.84
CA PRO A 39 3.09 -2.15 -18.19
C PRO A 39 2.75 -0.68 -18.04
N VAL A 40 3.31 -0.05 -17.00
CA VAL A 40 3.16 1.38 -16.72
C VAL A 40 4.51 2.05 -16.55
N THR A 41 4.56 3.37 -16.70
CA THR A 41 5.75 4.16 -16.39
C THR A 41 5.58 4.89 -15.06
N ALA A 42 6.42 4.57 -14.08
CA ALA A 42 6.44 5.25 -12.79
C ALA A 42 6.88 6.72 -12.88
N GLN A 43 6.65 7.50 -11.83
CA GLN A 43 7.09 8.89 -11.74
C GLN A 43 8.61 9.00 -11.94
N GLU A 44 9.36 8.05 -11.38
CA GLU A 44 10.82 7.96 -11.46
C GLU A 44 11.33 7.40 -12.81
N LYS A 45 10.42 7.20 -13.79
CA LYS A 45 10.70 6.67 -15.13
C LYS A 45 11.09 5.19 -15.20
N PHE A 46 10.86 4.43 -14.13
CA PHE A 46 10.89 2.96 -14.23
C PHE A 46 9.75 2.48 -15.11
N SER A 47 10.06 1.56 -16.03
CA SER A 47 9.03 0.77 -16.70
C SER A 47 8.74 -0.47 -15.86
N LEU A 48 7.48 -0.64 -15.47
CA LEU A 48 7.05 -1.69 -14.56
C LEU A 48 6.05 -2.59 -15.27
N ASN A 49 6.35 -3.88 -15.29
CA ASN A 49 5.42 -4.88 -15.83
C ASN A 49 4.42 -5.27 -14.74
N ALA A 50 3.13 -5.26 -15.09
CA ALA A 50 2.10 -5.81 -14.23
C ALA A 50 2.17 -7.35 -14.25
N THR A 51 1.86 -7.96 -13.11
CA THR A 51 1.61 -9.39 -12.97
C THR A 51 0.30 -9.78 -13.65
N CYS A 52 -0.76 -8.97 -13.47
CA CYS A 52 -2.08 -9.21 -14.02
C CYS A 52 -2.92 -7.92 -14.09
N ALA A 53 -4.11 -8.02 -14.71
CA ALA A 53 -5.11 -6.96 -14.64
C ALA A 53 -5.85 -7.00 -13.30
N LEU A 54 -6.39 -5.86 -12.86
CA LEU A 54 -7.11 -5.74 -11.60
C LEU A 54 -8.33 -6.68 -11.54
N LYS A 55 -9.08 -6.75 -12.64
CA LYS A 55 -10.26 -7.63 -12.80
C LYS A 55 -9.96 -9.13 -12.69
N ASP A 56 -8.69 -9.54 -12.82
CA ASP A 56 -8.29 -10.96 -12.75
C ASP A 56 -8.01 -11.40 -11.30
N ILE A 57 -8.13 -10.49 -10.33
CA ILE A 57 -7.89 -10.75 -8.90
C ILE A 57 -9.22 -10.92 -8.19
N ASP A 58 -9.39 -12.03 -7.46
CA ASP A 58 -10.48 -12.16 -6.49
C ASP A 58 -10.15 -11.32 -5.24
N PRO A 59 -10.95 -10.29 -4.88
CA PRO A 59 -10.71 -9.47 -3.69
C PRO A 59 -10.66 -10.26 -2.38
N LYS A 60 -11.24 -11.47 -2.32
CA LYS A 60 -11.20 -12.34 -1.14
C LYS A 60 -9.85 -13.00 -0.89
N GLU A 61 -9.01 -13.05 -1.92
CA GLU A 61 -7.66 -13.60 -1.80
C GLU A 61 -6.62 -12.54 -1.39
N VAL A 62 -7.02 -11.27 -1.27
CA VAL A 62 -6.14 -10.14 -0.98
C VAL A 62 -6.02 -9.95 0.53
N GLU A 63 -4.83 -10.14 1.09
CA GLU A 63 -4.55 -9.86 2.52
C GLU A 63 -4.13 -8.40 2.78
N LEU A 64 -3.54 -7.77 1.76
CA LEU A 64 -3.14 -6.37 1.76
C LEU A 64 -3.35 -5.78 0.37
N LEU A 65 -4.07 -4.66 0.27
CA LEU A 65 -4.07 -3.78 -0.89
C LEU A 65 -3.24 -2.52 -0.58
N LEU A 66 -2.21 -2.25 -1.37
CA LEU A 66 -1.36 -1.07 -1.27
C LEU A 66 -1.59 -0.15 -2.48
N VAL A 67 -2.02 1.08 -2.21
CA VAL A 67 -2.26 2.12 -3.22
C VAL A 67 -1.20 3.22 -3.05
N PRO A 68 -0.17 3.27 -3.93
CA PRO A 68 0.82 4.35 -3.92
C PRO A 68 0.19 5.69 -4.33
N GLY A 69 0.94 6.78 -4.16
CA GLY A 69 0.65 8.06 -4.76
C GLY A 69 1.20 8.20 -6.17
N GLY A 70 0.99 9.38 -6.74
CA GLY A 70 1.20 9.71 -8.15
C GLY A 70 0.06 10.57 -8.68
N ASP A 71 -0.03 10.71 -10.01
CA ASP A 71 -1.22 11.24 -10.67
C ASP A 71 -2.30 10.14 -10.78
N ILE A 72 -3.25 10.18 -9.85
CA ILE A 72 -4.35 9.23 -9.71
C ILE A 72 -5.41 9.35 -10.80
N SER A 73 -5.33 10.34 -11.70
CA SER A 73 -6.35 10.55 -12.74
C SER A 73 -6.61 9.32 -13.62
N SER A 74 -5.58 8.49 -13.83
CA SER A 74 -5.68 7.25 -14.61
C SER A 74 -6.43 6.11 -13.89
N ILE A 75 -6.57 6.19 -12.56
CA ILE A 75 -7.21 5.18 -11.72
C ILE A 75 -8.49 5.62 -11.02
N ALA A 76 -8.81 6.92 -11.09
CA ALA A 76 -10.00 7.52 -10.49
C ALA A 76 -11.31 7.09 -11.17
N ASN A 77 -11.73 5.84 -10.97
CA ASN A 77 -12.91 5.24 -11.59
C ASN A 77 -13.53 4.12 -10.73
N GLU A 78 -14.79 3.76 -11.05
CA GLU A 78 -15.55 2.77 -10.28
C GLU A 78 -14.98 1.36 -10.29
N GLU A 79 -14.21 0.94 -11.31
CA GLU A 79 -13.57 -0.37 -11.30
C GLU A 79 -12.60 -0.46 -10.11
N VAL A 80 -11.75 0.55 -9.94
CA VAL A 80 -10.79 0.65 -8.83
C VAL A 80 -11.51 0.82 -7.50
N TYR A 81 -12.49 1.73 -7.40
CA TYR A 81 -13.22 1.97 -6.16
C TYR A 81 -13.99 0.74 -5.70
N SER A 82 -14.62 0.01 -6.63
CA SER A 82 -15.32 -1.23 -6.30
C SER A 82 -14.39 -2.31 -5.79
N PHE A 83 -13.17 -2.41 -6.33
CA PHE A 83 -12.15 -3.33 -5.87
C PHE A 83 -11.67 -2.97 -4.46
N ILE A 84 -11.35 -1.69 -4.21
CA ILE A 84 -10.97 -1.18 -2.87
C ILE A 84 -12.04 -1.53 -1.84
N ARG A 85 -13.32 -1.23 -2.14
CA ARG A 85 -14.45 -1.56 -1.26
C ARG A 85 -14.56 -3.07 -1.02
N ALA A 86 -14.36 -3.89 -2.05
CA ALA A 86 -14.45 -5.34 -1.94
C ALA A 86 -13.34 -5.92 -1.04
N VAL A 87 -12.11 -5.42 -1.13
CA VAL A 87 -11.01 -5.81 -0.23
C VAL A 87 -11.30 -5.36 1.20
N ALA A 88 -11.70 -4.10 1.39
CA ALA A 88 -12.03 -3.56 2.71
C ALA A 88 -13.18 -4.32 3.39
N ALA A 89 -14.22 -4.73 2.63
CA ALA A 89 -15.35 -5.51 3.14
C ALA A 89 -14.94 -6.90 3.67
N ASN A 90 -13.78 -7.43 3.26
CA ASN A 90 -13.24 -8.68 3.78
C ASN A 90 -12.45 -8.51 5.10
N MET A 91 -12.45 -7.29 5.68
CA MET A 91 -11.66 -6.93 6.87
C MET A 91 -10.16 -7.21 6.69
N GLN A 92 -9.67 -7.11 5.46
CA GLN A 92 -8.26 -7.23 5.10
C GLN A 92 -7.61 -5.85 5.10
N LEU A 93 -6.28 -5.81 5.09
CA LEU A 93 -5.56 -4.55 5.22
C LEU A 93 -5.65 -3.75 3.91
N VAL A 94 -5.99 -2.47 3.98
CA VAL A 94 -5.91 -1.52 2.86
C VAL A 94 -5.03 -0.36 3.29
N ALA A 95 -3.99 -0.08 2.52
CA ALA A 95 -3.03 0.98 2.80
C ALA A 95 -2.96 1.95 1.61
N GLY A 96 -3.13 3.25 1.90
CA GLY A 96 -2.96 4.33 0.94
C GLY A 96 -1.86 5.28 1.39
N ILE A 97 -1.04 5.75 0.46
CA ILE A 97 0.01 6.74 0.73
C ILE A 97 -0.04 7.87 -0.29
N CYS A 98 0.25 9.10 0.17
CA CYS A 98 0.21 10.29 -0.68
C CYS A 98 -1.18 10.41 -1.33
N ASN A 99 -1.25 10.66 -2.64
CA ASN A 99 -2.53 10.74 -3.36
C ASN A 99 -3.26 9.39 -3.46
N GLY A 100 -2.62 8.26 -3.16
CA GLY A 100 -3.31 6.98 -3.06
C GLY A 100 -4.35 6.94 -1.93
N VAL A 101 -4.21 7.83 -0.93
CA VAL A 101 -5.23 8.02 0.12
C VAL A 101 -6.52 8.61 -0.47
N ASP A 102 -6.43 9.49 -1.46
CA ASP A 102 -7.60 10.09 -2.13
C ASP A 102 -8.46 9.00 -2.79
N GLU A 103 -7.85 7.95 -3.36
CA GLU A 103 -8.60 6.85 -3.97
C GLU A 103 -9.31 5.97 -2.94
N LEU A 104 -8.77 5.86 -1.71
CA LEU A 104 -9.48 5.22 -0.61
C LEU A 104 -10.67 6.07 -0.15
N ASP A 105 -10.51 7.39 -0.11
CA ASP A 105 -11.57 8.35 0.23
C ASP A 105 -12.68 8.32 -0.84
N ASN A 106 -12.31 8.40 -2.11
CA ASN A 106 -13.22 8.32 -3.26
C ASN A 106 -13.97 6.97 -3.30
N ALA A 107 -13.35 5.89 -2.84
CA ALA A 107 -14.01 4.60 -2.69
C ALA A 107 -15.04 4.56 -1.55
N GLY A 108 -15.02 5.55 -0.66
CA GLY A 108 -15.90 5.70 0.50
C GLY A 108 -15.45 4.93 1.74
N ILE A 109 -14.26 4.30 1.71
CA ILE A 109 -13.81 3.45 2.82
C ILE A 109 -13.23 4.23 4.00
N LEU A 110 -13.02 5.54 3.83
CA LEU A 110 -12.57 6.44 4.90
C LEU A 110 -13.74 7.09 5.66
N GLU A 111 -14.99 6.89 5.23
CA GLU A 111 -16.15 7.50 5.89
C GLU A 111 -16.30 6.97 7.32
N GLY A 112 -16.32 7.89 8.29
CA GLY A 112 -16.51 7.56 9.70
C GLY A 112 -15.29 6.94 10.41
N ILE A 113 -14.12 6.91 9.76
CA ILE A 113 -12.86 6.48 10.38
C ILE A 113 -11.79 7.58 10.35
N ASP A 114 -10.83 7.48 11.26
CA ASP A 114 -9.68 8.37 11.31
C ASP A 114 -8.72 8.07 10.15
N SER A 115 -8.23 9.12 9.50
CA SER A 115 -7.29 9.06 8.39
C SER A 115 -6.42 10.32 8.36
N THR A 116 -5.41 10.35 7.50
CA THR A 116 -4.61 11.56 7.25
C THR A 116 -5.41 12.70 6.63
N HIS A 117 -6.64 12.46 6.16
CA HIS A 117 -7.57 13.49 5.69
C HIS A 117 -8.36 14.12 6.83
N SER A 118 -8.72 13.35 7.85
CA SER A 118 -9.49 13.83 9.00
C SER A 118 -8.63 14.29 10.17
N LEU A 119 -7.39 13.80 10.28
CA LEU A 119 -6.43 14.13 11.34
C LEU A 119 -5.25 14.98 10.85
N LYS A 120 -4.46 15.49 11.79
CA LYS A 120 -3.23 16.25 11.50
C LYS A 120 -1.99 15.34 11.40
N ASP A 121 -2.12 14.09 11.79
CA ASP A 121 -1.06 13.10 11.79
C ASP A 121 -0.64 12.73 10.36
N ASP A 122 0.67 12.56 10.15
CA ASP A 122 1.21 12.18 8.84
C ASP A 122 1.05 10.67 8.55
N LEU A 123 0.78 9.88 9.58
CA LEU A 123 0.47 8.45 9.49
C LEU A 123 -0.67 8.14 10.46
N VAL A 124 -1.73 7.51 9.95
CA VAL A 124 -2.84 7.01 10.75
C VAL A 124 -2.97 5.51 10.51
N VAL A 125 -2.92 4.74 11.60
CA VAL A 125 -3.01 3.27 11.58
C VAL A 125 -4.33 2.86 12.24
N GLY A 126 -5.34 2.60 11.41
CA GLY A 126 -6.63 2.06 11.84
C GLY A 126 -6.59 0.55 12.07
N GLU A 127 -7.77 -0.05 12.27
CA GLU A 127 -7.89 -1.50 12.43
C GLU A 127 -7.50 -2.24 11.13
N HIS A 128 -8.13 -1.86 10.02
CA HIS A 128 -7.95 -2.45 8.69
C HIS A 128 -7.50 -1.45 7.61
N VAL A 129 -7.42 -0.16 7.93
CA VAL A 129 -7.02 0.88 6.98
C VAL A 129 -5.82 1.65 7.51
N ILE A 130 -4.80 1.84 6.68
CA ILE A 130 -3.63 2.67 6.97
C ILE A 130 -3.58 3.79 5.93
N THR A 131 -3.42 5.02 6.39
CA THR A 131 -3.25 6.19 5.52
C THR A 131 -1.98 6.93 5.89
N ALA A 132 -1.19 7.33 4.91
CA ALA A 132 0.10 7.96 5.12
C ALA A 132 0.33 9.15 4.17
N ARG A 133 1.06 10.17 4.64
CA ARG A 133 1.67 11.19 3.77
C ARG A 133 2.92 10.61 3.11
N ALA A 134 3.31 11.16 1.97
CA ALA A 134 4.44 10.71 1.15
C ALA A 134 5.75 10.47 1.93
N ASN A 135 6.08 11.35 2.88
CA ASN A 135 7.28 11.27 3.71
C ASN A 135 7.27 10.11 4.72
N MET A 136 6.12 9.46 4.93
CA MET A 136 5.94 8.38 5.91
C MET A 136 6.08 6.99 5.30
N TYR A 137 6.69 6.84 4.12
CA TYR A 137 6.87 5.55 3.44
C TYR A 137 7.59 4.49 4.31
N VAL A 138 8.59 4.89 5.11
CA VAL A 138 9.28 4.00 6.05
C VAL A 138 8.36 3.60 7.21
N ASP A 139 7.72 4.59 7.83
CA ASP A 139 6.83 4.39 8.97
C ASP A 139 5.61 3.54 8.60
N MET A 140 5.05 3.74 7.41
CA MET A 140 3.97 2.94 6.86
C MET A 140 4.42 1.49 6.63
N ALA A 141 5.61 1.26 6.06
CA ALA A 141 6.15 -0.08 5.89
C ALA A 141 6.29 -0.82 7.23
N ILE A 142 6.77 -0.13 8.27
CA ILE A 142 6.87 -0.69 9.63
C ILE A 142 5.49 -0.96 10.22
N ALA A 143 4.52 -0.04 10.05
CA ALA A 143 3.15 -0.23 10.53
C ALA A 143 2.45 -1.42 9.85
N ILE A 144 2.60 -1.57 8.54
CA ILE A 144 2.15 -2.75 7.78
C ILE A 144 2.85 -4.00 8.30
N GLY A 145 4.17 -3.96 8.49
CA GLY A 145 4.95 -5.08 9.02
C GLY A 145 4.45 -5.56 10.39
N LYS A 146 4.11 -4.63 11.29
CA LYS A 146 3.49 -4.95 12.58
C LYS A 146 2.11 -5.60 12.41
N LYS A 147 1.24 -5.01 11.57
CA LYS A 147 -0.12 -5.53 11.32
C LYS A 147 -0.12 -6.93 10.73
N MET A 148 0.89 -7.25 9.91
CA MET A 148 1.04 -8.54 9.26
C MET A 148 1.96 -9.51 10.00
N ASN A 149 2.45 -9.13 11.20
CA ASN A 149 3.37 -9.94 12.02
C ASN A 149 4.63 -10.38 11.24
N LEU A 150 5.23 -9.46 10.49
CA LEU A 150 6.42 -9.74 9.67
C LEU A 150 7.72 -9.85 10.49
N PHE A 151 7.72 -9.31 11.71
CA PHE A 151 8.88 -9.29 12.60
C PHE A 151 8.87 -10.51 13.52
N VAL A 152 10.04 -11.12 13.72
CA VAL A 152 10.21 -12.32 14.56
C VAL A 152 9.92 -12.01 16.03
N ASP A 153 10.45 -10.87 16.50
CA ASP A 153 10.28 -10.37 17.86
C ASP A 153 10.53 -8.86 17.92
N GLU A 154 10.51 -8.29 19.14
CA GLU A 154 10.76 -6.87 19.38
C GLU A 154 12.21 -6.45 19.03
N ALA A 155 13.18 -7.36 19.10
CA ALA A 155 14.57 -7.03 18.75
C ALA A 155 14.71 -6.87 17.23
N ASP A 156 14.13 -7.77 16.45
CA ASP A 156 14.05 -7.68 14.98
C ASP A 156 13.34 -6.40 14.52
N LEU A 157 12.21 -6.06 15.15
CA LEU A 157 11.52 -4.79 14.93
C LEU A 157 12.41 -3.59 15.25
N GLN A 158 13.13 -3.62 16.37
CA GLN A 158 13.97 -2.50 16.80
C GLN A 158 15.19 -2.33 15.88
N GLU A 159 15.82 -3.42 15.44
CA GLU A 159 16.90 -3.39 14.44
C GLU A 159 16.40 -2.79 13.12
N THR A 160 15.21 -3.20 12.66
CA THR A 160 14.57 -2.63 11.47
C THR A 160 14.35 -1.12 11.61
N ILE A 161 13.81 -0.67 12.74
CA ILE A 161 13.60 0.76 13.04
C ILE A 161 14.94 1.51 13.04
N ASP A 162 15.94 0.96 13.70
CA ASP A 162 17.26 1.57 13.82
C ASP A 162 17.95 1.73 12.47
N PHE A 163 17.85 0.72 11.59
CA PHE A 163 18.38 0.79 10.24
C PHE A 163 17.62 1.77 9.35
N TRP A 164 16.30 1.62 9.21
CA TRP A 164 15.52 2.36 8.20
C TRP A 164 15.14 3.78 8.63
N LYS A 165 14.85 4.00 9.91
CA LYS A 165 14.44 5.34 10.41
C LYS A 165 15.61 6.15 10.93
N PHE A 166 16.57 5.49 11.59
CA PHE A 166 17.66 6.16 12.30
C PHE A 166 19.03 5.98 11.65
N TYR A 167 19.11 5.25 10.53
CA TYR A 167 20.32 5.05 9.74
C TYR A 167 21.50 4.51 10.55
N LYS A 168 21.21 3.69 11.57
CA LYS A 168 22.23 2.99 12.35
C LYS A 168 22.66 1.73 11.60
N GLY A 169 23.96 1.42 11.66
CA GLY A 169 24.50 0.16 11.16
C GLY A 169 24.34 -0.98 12.17
N PHE A 170 24.61 -2.19 11.70
CA PHE A 170 24.73 -3.40 12.51
C PHE A 170 26.12 -3.50 13.16
#